data_AF-A0A6H1L9R3-F1
#
_entry.id   AF-A0A6H1L9R3-F1
#
_cell.length_a   1.000
_cell.length_b   1.000
_cell.length_c   1.000
_cell.angle_alpha   90.00
_cell.angle_beta   90.00
_cell.angle_gamma   90.00
#
_symmetry.space_group_name_H-M   'P 1'
#
loop_
_entity.id
_entity.type
_entity.pdbx_description
1 polymer ?
#
loop_
_entity_poly.entity_id
_entity_poly.type
_entity_poly.pdbx_seq_one_letter_code
_entity_poly.pdbx_strand_id
1 'polypeptide(L)'
;MCCVTTVRAAWERQLRQAPTRVQWAPERDVRLNPLPYRSLQPGLAGEAVRRYADEWIAGVEDVTPLAAEIHGLVREGELDRATALLPEERPYPLGEEVPARLRSRSAGRITQEA
;
A
#
# COMPACT_ATOMS: atom_id res chain seq x y z
N MET A 1 2.03 -38.45 -12.01
CA MET A 1 2.86 -38.10 -10.83
C MET A 1 2.98 -36.58 -10.80
N CYS A 2 2.34 -35.93 -9.82
CA CYS A 2 1.97 -34.50 -9.88
C CYS A 2 3.16 -33.55 -9.58
N CYS A 3 3.50 -32.67 -10.54
CA CYS A 3 4.47 -31.56 -10.42
C CYS A 3 4.01 -30.37 -9.53
N VAL A 4 3.00 -30.55 -8.67
CA VAL A 4 2.39 -29.43 -7.90
C VAL A 4 3.24 -29.05 -6.68
N THR A 5 3.99 -29.99 -6.11
CA THR A 5 4.79 -29.77 -4.88
C THR A 5 6.07 -28.95 -5.14
N THR A 6 6.71 -29.13 -6.29
CA THR A 6 7.94 -28.39 -6.66
C THR A 6 7.67 -26.91 -6.92
N VAL A 7 6.54 -26.58 -7.56
CA VAL A 7 6.15 -25.19 -7.83
C VAL A 7 5.79 -24.45 -6.53
N ARG A 8 5.04 -25.10 -5.62
CA ARG A 8 4.73 -24.52 -4.31
C ARG A 8 5.99 -24.28 -3.48
N ALA A 9 6.85 -25.29 -3.34
CA ALA A 9 8.08 -25.17 -2.56
C ALA A 9 9.03 -24.10 -3.12
N ALA A 10 9.12 -23.99 -4.45
CA ALA A 10 9.90 -22.94 -5.10
C ALA A 10 9.34 -21.54 -4.83
N TRP A 11 8.02 -21.36 -4.92
CA TRP A 11 7.34 -20.11 -4.60
C TRP A 11 7.51 -19.73 -3.12
N GLU A 12 7.34 -20.67 -2.19
CA GLU A 12 7.55 -20.42 -0.76
C GLU A 12 8.99 -20.02 -0.46
N ARG A 13 9.98 -20.65 -1.12
CA ARG A 13 11.39 -20.28 -1.00
C ARG A 13 11.63 -18.86 -1.52
N GLN A 14 11.08 -18.52 -2.68
CA GLN A 14 11.16 -17.16 -3.23
C GLN A 14 10.51 -16.14 -2.29
N LEU A 15 9.35 -16.46 -1.72
CA LEU A 15 8.67 -15.60 -0.76
C LEU A 15 9.49 -15.38 0.52
N ARG A 16 10.17 -16.42 1.03
CA ARG A 16 11.02 -16.31 2.22
C ARG A 16 12.26 -15.45 1.95
N GLN A 17 12.78 -15.48 0.72
CA GLN A 17 14.00 -14.76 0.33
C GLN A 17 13.72 -13.33 -0.18
N ALA A 18 12.49 -13.02 -0.58
CA ALA A 18 12.14 -11.71 -1.10
C ALA A 18 12.24 -10.63 -0.01
N PRO A 19 13.10 -9.61 -0.17
CA PRO A 19 13.24 -8.53 0.80
C PRO A 19 12.05 -7.55 0.78
N THR A 20 11.21 -7.63 -0.25
CA THR A 20 9.99 -6.82 -0.37
C THR A 20 8.89 -7.61 -1.02
N ARG A 21 7.66 -7.40 -0.55
CA ARG A 21 6.41 -7.92 -1.12
C ARG A 21 5.52 -6.74 -1.45
N VAL A 22 4.61 -6.92 -2.40
CA VAL A 22 3.69 -5.85 -2.81
C VAL A 22 2.26 -6.36 -2.78
N GLN A 23 1.34 -5.51 -2.35
CA GLN A 23 -0.09 -5.79 -2.30
C GLN A 23 -0.88 -4.61 -2.87
N TRP A 24 -1.99 -4.90 -3.54
CA TRP A 24 -2.92 -3.86 -4.00
C TRP A 24 -3.95 -3.58 -2.91
N ALA A 25 -3.72 -2.54 -2.11
CA ALA A 25 -4.61 -2.14 -1.03
C ALA A 25 -5.64 -1.10 -1.54
N PRO A 26 -6.89 -1.10 -1.02
CA PRO A 26 -7.83 -0.03 -1.33
C PRO A 26 -7.33 1.28 -0.71
N GLU A 27 -7.39 2.36 -1.49
CA GLU A 27 -7.18 3.70 -0.96
C GLU A 27 -8.42 4.15 -0.18
N ARG A 28 -8.29 5.11 0.74
CA ARG A 28 -9.42 5.55 1.58
C ARG A 28 -9.59 7.05 1.63
N ASP A 29 -10.84 7.49 1.77
CA ASP A 29 -11.17 8.90 2.02
C ASP A 29 -10.96 9.30 3.49
N VAL A 30 -11.19 10.58 3.81
CA VAL A 30 -11.09 11.13 5.19
C VAL A 30 -12.06 10.49 6.21
N ARG A 31 -13.07 9.76 5.73
CA ARG A 31 -13.99 8.96 6.55
C ARG A 31 -13.60 7.48 6.59
N LEU A 32 -12.45 7.13 6.02
CA LEU A 32 -11.92 5.78 5.88
C LEU A 32 -12.76 4.87 4.97
N ASN A 33 -13.62 5.41 4.10
CA ASN A 33 -14.32 4.62 3.09
C ASN A 33 -13.38 4.24 1.94
N PRO A 34 -13.52 3.03 1.35
CA PRO A 34 -12.69 2.64 0.21
C PRO A 34 -13.01 3.48 -1.04
N LEU A 35 -11.95 3.89 -1.75
CA LEU A 35 -12.01 4.61 -3.01
C LEU A 35 -12.01 3.65 -4.23
N PRO A 36 -12.41 4.10 -5.44
CA PRO A 36 -12.53 3.24 -6.63
C PRO A 36 -11.18 2.83 -7.23
N TYR A 37 -10.07 3.19 -6.59
CA TYR A 37 -8.72 2.85 -7.01
C TYR A 37 -7.93 2.24 -5.86
N ARG A 38 -6.80 1.62 -6.21
CA ARG A 38 -5.91 0.93 -5.29
C ARG A 38 -4.51 1.49 -5.40
N SER A 39 -3.84 1.59 -4.26
CA SER A 39 -2.42 1.91 -4.17
C SER A 39 -1.61 0.62 -3.97
N LEU A 40 -0.34 0.69 -4.34
CA LEU A 40 0.60 -0.41 -4.13
C LEU A 40 1.22 -0.25 -2.75
N GLN A 41 1.01 -1.24 -1.88
CA GLN A 41 1.56 -1.27 -0.54
C GLN A 41 2.77 -2.23 -0.48
N PRO A 42 4.00 -1.71 -0.30
CA PRO A 42 5.17 -2.56 -0.10
C PRO A 42 5.23 -3.05 1.36
N GLY A 43 5.35 -4.37 1.54
CA GLY A 43 5.77 -4.97 2.80
C GLY A 43 7.27 -5.24 2.77
N LEU A 44 8.02 -4.71 3.73
CA LEU A 44 9.46 -4.91 3.84
C LEU A 44 9.77 -6.14 4.70
N ALA A 45 10.81 -6.89 4.33
CA ALA A 45 11.29 -8.05 5.08
C ALA A 45 12.81 -8.17 4.99
N GLY A 46 13.40 -8.84 5.97
CA GLY A 46 14.84 -9.12 6.01
C GLY A 46 15.67 -7.84 5.92
N GLU A 47 16.62 -7.81 4.98
CA GLU A 47 17.54 -6.68 4.81
C GLU A 47 16.84 -5.35 4.53
N ALA A 48 15.72 -5.34 3.81
CA ALA A 48 15.03 -4.10 3.49
C ALA A 48 14.47 -3.41 4.74
N VAL A 49 14.09 -4.17 5.78
CA VAL A 49 13.66 -3.58 7.07
C VAL A 49 14.83 -2.88 7.74
N ARG A 50 16.00 -3.52 7.75
CA ARG A 50 17.22 -2.93 8.34
C ARG A 50 17.61 -1.65 7.61
N ARG A 51 17.69 -1.69 6.28
CA ARG A 51 18.01 -0.49 5.49
C ARG A 51 16.95 0.60 5.64
N TYR A 52 15.67 0.24 5.70
CA TYR A 52 14.62 1.22 5.95
C TYR A 52 14.83 1.94 7.29
N ALA A 53 15.07 1.20 8.36
CA ALA A 53 15.25 1.76 9.69
C ALA A 53 16.56 2.56 9.86
N ASP A 54 17.65 2.07 9.28
CA ASP A 54 18.99 2.59 9.57
C ASP A 54 19.51 3.56 8.49
N GLU A 55 19.07 3.43 7.24
CA GLU A 55 19.72 4.06 6.07
C GLU A 55 18.77 4.93 5.23
N TRP A 56 17.47 4.62 5.16
CA TRP A 56 16.55 5.31 4.25
C TRP A 56 15.71 6.43 4.88
N ILE A 57 15.61 6.49 6.21
CA ILE A 57 14.88 7.56 6.89
C ILE A 57 15.67 8.87 6.78
N ALA A 58 15.14 9.82 6.02
CA ALA A 58 15.71 11.17 5.91
C ALA A 58 15.34 12.08 7.09
N GLY A 59 14.24 11.78 7.80
CA GLY A 59 13.76 12.56 8.93
C GLY A 59 12.46 11.99 9.50
N VAL A 60 12.10 12.42 10.70
CA VAL A 60 10.85 12.05 11.40
C VAL A 60 10.19 13.33 11.89
N GLU A 61 8.91 13.49 11.56
CA GLU A 61 8.08 14.62 11.99
C GLU A 61 6.87 14.07 12.75
N ASP A 62 6.54 14.70 13.88
CA ASP A 62 5.33 14.35 14.63
C ASP A 62 4.11 15.04 14.03
N VAL A 63 3.33 14.27 13.28
CA VAL A 63 2.06 14.71 12.67
C VAL A 63 0.84 14.38 13.53
N THR A 64 1.02 13.91 14.76
CA THR A 64 -0.09 13.58 15.68
C THR A 64 -1.03 14.76 15.92
N PRO A 65 -0.55 16.01 16.13
CA PRO A 65 -1.44 17.16 16.28
C PRO A 65 -2.30 17.41 15.02
N LEU A 66 -1.69 17.31 13.83
CA LEU A 66 -2.38 17.46 12.55
C LEU A 66 -3.46 16.38 12.37
N ALA A 67 -3.15 15.12 12.67
CA ALA A 67 -4.11 14.03 12.60
C ALA A 67 -5.29 14.23 13.56
N ALA A 68 -5.03 14.74 14.76
CA ALA A 68 -6.09 15.05 15.73
C ALA A 68 -7.00 16.21 15.25
N GLU A 69 -6.43 17.26 14.64
CA GLU A 69 -7.19 18.36 14.05
C GLU A 69 -8.09 17.88 12.92
N ILE A 70 -7.54 17.12 11.97
CA ILE A 70 -8.31 16.52 10.86
C ILE A 70 -9.44 15.65 11.41
N HIS A 71 -9.15 14.82 12.41
CA HIS A 71 -10.17 13.99 13.05
C HIS A 71 -11.29 14.82 13.68
N GLY A 72 -10.96 15.92 14.36
CA GLY A 72 -11.94 16.87 14.91
C GLY A 72 -12.86 17.43 13.83
N LEU A 73 -12.30 17.94 12.73
CA LEU A 73 -13.06 18.49 11.60
C LEU A 73 -13.98 17.44 10.96
N VAL A 74 -13.49 16.20 10.80
CA VAL A 74 -14.32 15.09 10.28
C VAL A 74 -15.50 14.81 11.20
N ARG A 75 -15.30 14.84 12.53
CA ARG A 75 -16.38 14.65 13.51
C ARG A 75 -17.42 15.78 13.50
N GLU A 76 -16.98 17.00 13.22
CA GLU A 76 -17.83 18.18 13.09
C GLU A 76 -18.55 18.26 11.74
N GLY A 77 -18.15 17.45 10.75
CA GLY A 77 -18.72 17.45 9.40
C GLY A 77 -18.07 18.45 8.45
N GLU A 78 -17.01 19.12 8.88
CA GLU A 78 -16.23 20.13 8.15
C GLU A 78 -15.24 19.47 7.16
N LEU A 79 -15.76 18.68 6.23
CA LEU A 79 -14.96 17.80 5.36
C LEU A 79 -14.03 18.54 4.39
N ASP A 80 -14.46 19.69 3.87
CA ASP A 80 -13.63 20.48 2.95
C ASP A 80 -12.39 21.02 3.66
N ARG A 81 -12.56 21.48 4.91
CA ARG A 81 -11.45 21.91 5.78
C ARG A 81 -10.55 20.75 6.16
N ALA A 82 -11.12 19.59 6.51
CA ALA A 82 -10.34 18.39 6.80
C ALA A 82 -9.50 17.94 5.60
N THR A 83 -10.07 17.99 4.39
CA THR A 83 -9.38 17.60 3.16
C THR A 83 -8.27 18.59 2.78
N ALA A 84 -8.47 19.89 3.00
CA ALA A 84 -7.46 20.91 2.75
C ALA A 84 -6.20 20.79 3.62
N LEU A 85 -6.29 20.08 4.75
CA LEU A 85 -5.16 19.80 5.65
C LEU A 85 -4.42 18.51 5.31
N LEU A 86 -4.95 17.67 4.41
CA LEU A 86 -4.27 16.44 4.01
C LEU A 86 -2.99 16.76 3.21
N PRO A 87 -1.93 15.94 3.35
CA PRO A 87 -0.78 16.02 2.47
C PRO A 87 -1.17 15.85 1.00
N GLU A 88 -0.53 16.60 0.10
CA GLU A 88 -0.73 16.43 -1.33
C GLU A 88 -0.17 15.08 -1.81
N GLU A 89 -1.05 14.20 -2.25
CA GLU A 89 -0.66 12.95 -2.88
C GLU A 89 -0.35 13.15 -4.36
N ARG A 90 0.78 12.61 -4.82
CA ARG A 90 1.20 12.67 -6.23
C ARG A 90 1.47 11.27 -6.75
N PRO A 91 0.92 10.88 -7.92
CA PRO A 91 1.25 9.61 -8.53
C PRO A 91 2.76 9.45 -8.71
N TYR A 92 3.30 8.32 -8.26
CA TYR A 92 4.72 8.04 -8.46
C TYR A 92 5.00 7.79 -9.95
N PRO A 93 5.98 8.46 -10.57
CA PRO A 93 6.28 8.31 -11.99
C PRO A 93 6.85 6.92 -12.25
N LEU A 94 6.01 6.03 -12.77
CA LEU A 94 6.41 4.71 -13.21
C LEU A 94 7.02 4.81 -14.62
N GLY A 95 8.34 4.65 -14.73
CA GLY A 95 9.02 4.51 -16.02
C GLY A 95 8.58 3.25 -16.77
N GLU A 96 8.98 3.12 -18.04
CA GLU A 96 8.65 1.93 -18.85
C GLU A 96 9.16 0.62 -18.23
N GLU A 97 10.23 0.71 -17.43
CA GLU A 97 10.92 -0.41 -16.78
C GLU A 97 10.16 -1.07 -15.62
N VAL A 98 8.92 -0.67 -15.34
CA VAL A 98 8.11 -1.37 -14.35
C VAL A 98 7.90 -2.83 -14.77
N PRO A 99 8.37 -3.80 -13.97
CA PRO A 99 8.25 -5.21 -14.30
C PRO A 99 6.80 -5.61 -14.59
N ALA A 100 6.58 -6.42 -15.63
CA ALA A 100 5.24 -6.91 -16.01
C ALA A 100 4.47 -7.54 -14.82
N ARG A 101 5.18 -8.11 -13.84
CA ARG A 101 4.63 -8.64 -12.57
C ARG A 101 3.90 -7.61 -11.71
N LEU A 102 4.18 -6.31 -11.85
CA LEU A 102 3.43 -5.22 -11.21
C LEU A 102 2.28 -4.71 -12.09
N ARG A 103 2.37 -4.92 -13.41
CA ARG A 103 1.40 -4.46 -14.40
C ARG A 103 0.17 -5.36 -14.53
N SER A 104 0.01 -6.40 -13.70
CA SER A 104 -1.18 -7.26 -13.75
C SER A 104 -2.43 -6.44 -13.39
N ARG A 105 -3.08 -5.88 -14.41
CA ARG A 105 -4.37 -5.19 -14.31
C ARG A 105 -5.51 -6.20 -14.52
N SER A 106 -6.30 -6.36 -13.46
CA SER A 106 -7.79 -6.43 -13.42
C SER A 106 -8.56 -7.42 -14.32
N ALA A 107 -9.28 -8.37 -13.70
CA ALA A 107 -10.75 -8.60 -13.81
C ALA A 107 -11.12 -10.01 -13.31
N GLY A 108 -11.44 -10.12 -12.02
CA GLY A 108 -12.13 -11.28 -11.46
C GLY A 108 -13.37 -10.80 -10.75
N ARG A 109 -14.52 -10.93 -11.43
CA ARG A 109 -15.85 -10.92 -10.82
C ARG A 109 -15.80 -11.77 -9.54
N ILE A 110 -16.01 -11.15 -8.38
CA ILE A 110 -16.69 -11.81 -7.26
C ILE A 110 -17.93 -10.95 -6.99
N THR A 111 -18.89 -11.05 -7.90
CA THR A 111 -20.30 -10.97 -7.51
C THR A 111 -20.75 -12.39 -7.18
N GLN A 112 -21.61 -12.51 -6.16
CA GLN A 112 -22.16 -13.71 -5.47
C GLN A 112 -21.30 -14.16 -4.28
N GLU A 113 -21.79 -14.27 -3.05
CA GLU A 113 -23.18 -14.40 -2.58
C GLU A 113 -23.27 -14.13 -1.06
N ALA A 114 -24.45 -13.62 -0.65
CA ALA A 114 -25.06 -13.56 0.70
C ALA A 114 -24.30 -12.85 1.84
#